data_AF-A0AAV1RPN8-F1
#
_entry.id   AF-A0AAV1RPN8-F1
#
_cell.length_a   1.000
_cell.length_b   1.000
_cell.length_c   1.000
_cell.angle_alpha   90.00
_cell.angle_beta   90.00
_cell.angle_gamma   90.00
#
_symmetry.space_group_name_H-M   'P 1'
#
loop_
_entity.id
_entity.type
_entity.pdbx_description
1 polymer ?
#
loop_
_entity_poly.entity_id
_entity_poly.type
_entity_poly.pdbx_seq_one_letter_code
_entity_poly.pdbx_strand_id
1 'polypeptide(L)'
;MNALLSQFTLLSNQACQDKNFDPSSIDNLMKLFEIEACKSWAAMELEQEKEVKQAEVALQQAEDYLDSVMENAKDEYRRFEVKMERMARE
;
A
#
# COMPACT_ATOMS: atom_id res chain seq x y z
N MET A 1 6.42 -4.54 -18.81
CA MET A 1 5.09 -4.89 -19.39
C MET A 1 4.86 -4.41 -20.83
N ASN A 2 4.82 -3.10 -21.11
CA ASN A 2 4.43 -2.58 -22.44
C ASN A 2 5.25 -3.12 -23.62
N ALA A 3 6.57 -3.26 -23.45
CA ALA A 3 7.42 -3.85 -24.49
C ALA A 3 7.06 -5.31 -24.81
N LEU A 4 6.66 -6.10 -23.80
CA LEU A 4 6.22 -7.48 -23.99
C LEU A 4 4.88 -7.54 -24.74
N LEU A 5 3.94 -6.63 -24.43
CA LEU A 5 2.68 -6.51 -25.16
C LEU A 5 2.90 -6.15 -26.63
N SER A 6 3.81 -5.21 -26.92
CA SER A 6 4.16 -4.86 -28.30
C SER A 6 4.79 -6.05 -29.05
N GLN A 7 5.69 -6.81 -28.40
CA GLN A 7 6.26 -8.03 -28.99
C GLN A 7 5.20 -9.11 -29.21
N PHE A 8 4.25 -9.24 -28.29
CA PHE A 8 3.16 -10.20 -28.42
C PHE A 8 2.26 -9.89 -29.62
N THR A 9 1.90 -8.61 -29.82
CA THR A 9 1.16 -8.17 -30.99
C THR A 9 1.92 -8.46 -32.28
N LEU A 10 3.23 -8.19 -32.32
CA LEU A 10 4.07 -8.48 -33.49
C LEU A 10 4.08 -9.97 -33.82
N LEU A 11 4.40 -10.82 -32.85
CA LEU A 11 4.47 -12.28 -33.05
C LEU A 11 3.10 -12.86 -33.43
N SER A 12 2.02 -12.35 -32.84
CA SER A 12 0.66 -12.80 -33.17
C SER A 12 0.28 -12.46 -34.62
N ASN A 13 0.63 -11.25 -35.08
CA ASN A 13 0.41 -10.86 -36.48
C ASN A 13 1.24 -11.72 -37.44
N GLN A 14 2.49 -12.04 -37.08
CA GLN A 14 3.35 -12.92 -37.87
C GLN A 14 2.79 -14.34 -37.95
N ALA A 15 2.30 -14.89 -36.84
CA ALA A 15 1.69 -16.22 -36.80
C ALA A 15 0.45 -16.35 -37.72
N CYS A 16 -0.28 -15.25 -37.95
CA CYS A 16 -1.42 -15.25 -38.88
C CYS A 16 -1.01 -15.22 -40.36
N GLN A 17 0.19 -14.70 -40.67
CA GLN A 17 0.61 -14.41 -42.05
C GLN A 17 1.67 -15.38 -42.57
N ASP A 18 2.55 -15.89 -41.70
CA ASP A 18 3.66 -16.76 -42.05
C ASP A 18 3.35 -18.24 -41.71
N LYS A 19 3.31 -19.09 -42.74
CA LYS A 19 3.06 -20.54 -42.60
C LYS A 19 4.23 -21.31 -41.97
N ASN A 20 5.43 -20.72 -41.96
CA ASN A 20 6.62 -21.29 -41.34
C ASN A 20 6.91 -20.69 -39.97
N PHE A 21 5.95 -19.94 -39.40
CA PHE A 21 6.08 -19.36 -38.09
C PHE A 21 6.44 -20.42 -37.05
N ASP A 22 7.46 -20.13 -36.22
CA ASP A 22 7.85 -21.00 -35.12
C ASP A 22 7.03 -20.69 -33.86
N PRO A 23 6.10 -21.58 -33.43
CA PRO A 23 5.28 -21.36 -32.25
C PRO A 23 6.09 -21.25 -30.95
N SER A 24 7.32 -21.78 -30.92
CA SER A 24 8.20 -21.68 -29.75
C SER A 24 8.53 -20.22 -29.38
N SER A 25 8.47 -19.32 -30.36
CA SER A 25 8.69 -17.88 -30.16
C SER A 25 7.64 -17.27 -29.22
N ILE A 26 6.37 -17.70 -29.34
CA ILE A 26 5.29 -17.26 -28.43
C ILE A 26 5.48 -17.86 -27.04
N ASP A 27 5.83 -19.15 -26.94
CA ASP A 27 6.08 -19.80 -25.65
C ASP A 27 7.21 -19.12 -24.88
N ASN A 28 8.31 -18.80 -25.55
CA ASN A 28 9.42 -18.06 -24.96
C ASN A 28 9.00 -16.65 -24.50
N LEU A 29 8.15 -15.97 -25.26
CA LEU A 29 7.60 -14.68 -24.86
C LEU A 29 6.66 -14.82 -23.64
N MET A 30 5.86 -15.87 -23.55
CA MET A 30 4.97 -16.12 -22.39
C MET A 30 5.77 -16.32 -21.10
N LYS A 31 6.92 -17.01 -21.15
CA LYS A 31 7.83 -17.13 -19.99
C LYS A 31 8.33 -15.76 -19.52
N LEU A 32 8.59 -14.82 -20.44
CA LEU A 32 8.97 -13.46 -20.07
C LEU A 32 7.81 -12.69 -19.42
N PHE A 33 6.57 -12.89 -19.87
CA PHE A 33 5.39 -12.34 -19.21
C PHE A 33 5.23 -12.86 -17.78
N GLU A 34 5.39 -14.17 -17.57
CA GLU A 34 5.31 -14.77 -16.24
C GLU A 34 6.36 -14.17 -15.29
N ILE A 35 7.61 -14.06 -15.75
CA ILE A 35 8.69 -13.45 -14.95
C ILE A 35 8.37 -12.00 -14.61
N GLU A 36 7.93 -11.21 -15.60
CA GLU A 36 7.58 -9.80 -15.40
C GLU A 36 6.39 -9.64 -14.45
N ALA A 37 5.38 -10.51 -14.56
CA ALA A 37 4.21 -10.50 -13.69
C ALA A 37 4.59 -10.84 -12.24
N CYS A 38 5.39 -11.89 -12.03
CA CYS A 38 5.90 -12.27 -10.71
C CYS A 38 6.73 -11.13 -10.08
N LYS A 39 7.61 -10.48 -10.85
CA LYS A 39 8.38 -9.32 -10.38
C LYS A 39 7.49 -8.15 -10.02
N SER A 40 6.50 -7.84 -10.85
CA SER A 40 5.58 -6.73 -10.62
C SER A 40 4.74 -6.98 -9.36
N TRP A 41 4.28 -8.22 -9.16
CA TRP A 41 3.55 -8.59 -7.96
C TRP A 41 4.45 -8.49 -6.71
N ALA A 42 5.65 -9.06 -6.74
CA ALA A 42 6.58 -8.97 -5.61
C ALA A 42 6.92 -7.51 -5.25
N ALA A 43 7.09 -6.65 -6.25
CA ALA A 43 7.33 -5.21 -6.03
C ALA A 43 6.10 -4.51 -5.42
N MET A 44 4.89 -4.83 -5.90
CA MET A 44 3.64 -4.30 -5.36
C MET A 44 3.42 -4.74 -3.91
N GLU A 45 3.65 -6.01 -3.59
CA GLU A 45 3.51 -6.56 -2.24
C GLU A 45 4.49 -5.88 -1.27
N LEU A 46 5.74 -5.66 -1.69
CA LEU A 46 6.73 -4.96 -0.89
C LEU A 46 6.34 -3.49 -0.62
N GLU A 47 5.85 -2.77 -1.63
CA GLU A 47 5.43 -1.38 -1.44
C GLU A 47 4.19 -1.31 -0.53
N GLN A 48 3.24 -2.24 -0.72
CA GLN A 48 2.06 -2.32 0.13
C GLN A 48 2.41 -2.62 1.59
N GLU A 49 3.36 -3.54 1.86
CA GLU A 49 3.83 -3.82 3.21
C GLU A 49 4.46 -2.58 3.86
N LYS A 50 5.20 -1.79 3.07
CA LYS A 50 5.79 -0.53 3.52
C LYS A 50 4.73 0.53 3.82
N GLU A 51 3.73 0.70 2.94
CA GLU A 51 2.61 1.62 3.15
C GLU A 51 1.82 1.27 4.42
N VAL A 52 1.53 -0.02 4.63
CA VAL A 52 0.84 -0.50 5.85
C VAL A 52 1.63 -0.14 7.09
N LYS A 53 2.93 -0.46 7.13
CA LYS A 53 3.79 -0.12 8.29
C LYS A 53 3.83 1.38 8.55
N GLN A 54 3.89 2.20 7.50
CA GLN A 54 3.87 3.65 7.65
C GLN A 54 2.52 4.15 8.20
N ALA A 55 1.41 3.59 7.72
CA ALA A 55 0.08 3.91 8.22
C ALA A 55 -0.11 3.50 9.68
N GLU A 56 0.35 2.32 10.08
CA GLU A 56 0.32 1.84 11.46
C GLU A 56 1.12 2.75 12.40
N VAL A 57 2.33 3.17 11.99
CA VAL A 57 3.15 4.11 12.77
C VAL A 57 2.44 5.47 12.91
N ALA A 58 1.85 5.98 11.83
CA ALA A 58 1.14 7.25 11.86
C ALA A 58 -0.12 7.18 12.75
N LEU A 59 -0.84 6.06 12.71
CA LEU A 59 -2.00 5.81 13.57
C LEU A 59 -1.58 5.78 15.04
N GLN A 60 -0.54 5.02 15.38
CA GLN A 60 -0.04 4.96 16.75
C GLN A 60 0.37 6.34 17.27
N GLN A 61 1.08 7.14 16.45
CA GLN A 61 1.46 8.50 16.83
C GLN A 61 0.23 9.41 17.08
N ALA A 62 -0.82 9.25 16.29
CA ALA A 62 -2.05 10.00 16.46
C ALA A 62 -2.80 9.57 17.74
N GLU A 63 -2.83 8.27 18.03
CA GLU A 63 -3.41 7.71 19.26
C GLU A 63 -2.65 8.20 20.50
N ASP A 64 -1.32 8.10 20.50
CA ASP A 64 -0.46 8.57 21.59
C ASP A 64 -0.68 10.07 21.88
N TYR A 65 -0.81 10.87 20.81
CA TYR A 65 -1.11 12.30 20.94
C TYR A 65 -2.51 12.54 21.51
N LEU A 66 -3.52 11.81 21.02
CA LEU A 66 -4.89 11.94 21.51
C LEU A 66 -4.99 11.58 23.00
N ASP A 67 -4.34 10.49 23.42
CA ASP A 67 -4.30 10.07 24.81
C ASP A 67 -3.63 11.13 25.69
N SER A 68 -2.53 11.72 25.24
CA SER A 68 -1.85 12.80 25.95
C SER A 68 -2.75 14.03 26.15
N VAL A 69 -3.43 14.47 25.08
CA VAL A 69 -4.35 15.62 25.14
C VAL A 69 -5.56 15.30 26.03
N MET A 70 -6.07 14.07 25.96
CA MET A 70 -7.23 13.65 26.73
C MET A 70 -6.92 13.57 28.23
N GLU A 71 -5.77 13.02 28.61
CA GLU A 71 -5.36 12.98 30.01
C GLU A 71 -5.12 14.40 30.57
N ASN A 72 -4.52 15.29 29.79
CA ASN A 72 -4.38 16.69 30.21
C ASN A 72 -5.75 17.36 30.41
N ALA A 73 -6.69 17.17 29.47
CA ALA A 73 -8.04 17.70 29.60
C ALA A 73 -8.78 17.16 30.84
N LYS A 74 -8.62 15.86 31.15
CA LYS A 74 -9.18 15.25 32.37
C LYS A 74 -8.56 15.87 33.63
N ASP A 75 -7.25 16.10 33.64
CA ASP A 75 -6.57 16.74 34.78
C ASP A 75 -7.00 18.18 34.99
N GLU A 76 -7.16 18.96 33.92
CA GLU A 76 -7.71 20.31 33.99
C GLU A 76 -9.14 20.32 34.52
N TYR A 77 -9.98 19.41 34.03
CA TYR A 77 -11.36 19.27 34.48
C TYR A 77 -11.45 18.90 35.96
N ARG A 78 -10.66 17.92 36.42
CA ARG A 78 -10.56 17.56 37.85
C ARG A 78 -10.16 18.75 38.72
N ARG A 79 -9.15 19.53 38.29
CA ARG A 79 -8.72 20.75 39.00
C ARG A 79 -9.82 21.81 39.05
N PHE A 80 -10.60 21.93 37.97
CA PHE A 80 -11.73 22.85 37.91
C PHE A 80 -12.85 22.43 38.90
N GLU A 81 -13.22 21.16 38.94
CA GLU A 81 -14.24 20.64 39.87
C GLU A 81 -13.87 20.92 41.33
N VAL A 82 -12.64 20.60 41.72
CA VAL A 82 -12.14 20.86 43.10
C VAL A 82 -12.22 22.35 43.46
N LYS A 83 -11.90 23.25 42.51
CA LYS A 83 -12.02 24.70 42.73
C LYS A 83 -13.48 25.11 42.94
N MET A 84 -14.39 24.59 42.14
CA MET A 84 -15.83 24.87 42.26
C MET A 84 -16.38 24.39 43.60
N GLU A 85 -16.04 23.17 44.02
CA GLU A 85 -16.46 22.62 45.32
C GLU A 85 -15.97 23.47 46.49
N ARG A 86 -14.73 23.97 46.42
CA ARG A 86 -14.18 24.85 47.45
C ARG A 86 -14.96 26.17 47.52
N MET A 87 -15.21 26.82 46.39
CA MET A 87 -15.98 28.07 46.35
C MET A 87 -17.41 27.91 46.85
N ALA A 88 -18.01 26.72 46.69
CA ALA A 88 -19.37 26.46 47.19
C ALA A 88 -19.45 26.22 48.70
N ARG A 89 -18.32 25.97 49.37
CA ARG A 89 -18.24 25.76 50.83
C ARG A 89 -17.77 27.00 51.60
N GLU A 90 -17.30 28.03 50.91
CA GLU A 90 -16.99 29.37 51.43
C GLU A 90 -18.25 30.26 51.41
#